data_AF-A0A8S3F2F0-F1
#
_entry.id   AF-A0A8S3F2F0-F1
#
_cell.length_a   1.000
_cell.length_b   1.000
_cell.length_c   1.000
_cell.angle_alpha   90.00
_cell.angle_beta   90.00
_cell.angle_gamma   90.00
#
_symmetry.space_group_name_H-M   'P 1'
#
loop_
_entity.id
_entity.type
_entity.pdbx_description
1 polymer ?
#
loop_
_entity_poly.entity_id
_entity_poly.type
_entity_poly.pdbx_seq_one_letter_code
_entity_poly.pdbx_strand_id
1 'polypeptide(L)'
;MLRFIAVVTILVPLIAVLFGIIENAQYVSLPKSKYLGSIQDRLPLKTDEFGRYTKPLALIDYSWTSSSKLFDFIAFKHWDFKSISTSNYFIVVAIANFNYVANAFVYIIDRTSQEKAIYQYESRSILAQAVKEQAKSSIDGCTHYYQSSSEYIRLCYNTEDKVYEINVNVPMKNGHQVLLDSKIEYSNEKHQSMVLIYPVEQTRPAYTHKVAGLSARGNIKIDN
;
A
#
# COMPACT_ATOMS: atom_id res chain seq x y z
N MET A 1 15.64 5.69 38.39
CA MET A 1 16.85 5.65 37.53
C MET A 1 17.28 4.23 37.19
N LEU A 2 17.48 3.33 38.16
CA LEU A 2 17.90 1.92 37.91
C LEU A 2 16.97 1.12 36.96
N ARG A 3 15.65 1.29 37.05
CA ARG A 3 14.68 0.60 36.19
C ARG A 3 14.74 1.04 34.71
N PHE A 4 15.12 2.29 34.45
CA PHE A 4 15.25 2.82 33.10
C PHE A 4 16.53 2.33 32.42
N ILE A 5 17.61 2.23 33.20
CA ILE A 5 18.88 1.66 32.74
C ILE A 5 18.67 0.17 32.40
N ALA A 6 18.02 -0.61 33.27
CA ALA A 6 17.77 -2.03 32.99
C ALA A 6 16.94 -2.27 31.71
N VAL A 7 15.96 -1.42 31.41
CA VAL A 7 15.18 -1.51 30.17
C VAL A 7 16.05 -1.20 28.95
N VAL A 8 16.85 -0.12 28.98
CA VAL A 8 17.71 0.22 27.84
C VAL A 8 18.79 -0.85 27.62
N THR A 9 19.44 -1.33 28.68
CA THR A 9 20.56 -2.29 28.56
C THR A 9 20.12 -3.69 28.15
N ILE A 10 18.86 -4.08 28.38
CA ILE A 10 18.35 -5.40 27.98
C ILE A 10 17.61 -5.28 26.64
N LEU A 11 16.73 -4.29 26.49
CA LEU A 11 15.83 -4.20 25.34
C LEU A 11 16.57 -3.81 24.07
N VAL A 12 17.58 -2.91 24.15
CA VAL A 12 18.37 -2.49 22.99
C VAL A 12 19.17 -3.64 22.38
N PRO A 13 19.94 -4.45 23.13
CA PRO A 13 20.60 -5.62 22.54
C PRO A 13 19.62 -6.71 22.12
N LEU A 14 18.47 -6.88 22.78
CA LEU A 14 17.45 -7.83 22.31
C LEU A 14 16.86 -7.41 20.96
N ILE A 15 16.59 -6.11 20.81
CA ILE A 15 16.16 -5.48 19.56
C ILE A 15 17.27 -5.57 18.51
N ALA A 16 18.54 -5.31 18.88
CA ALA A 16 19.67 -5.41 17.96
C ALA A 16 19.96 -6.85 17.52
N VAL A 17 19.76 -7.85 18.39
CA VAL A 17 19.82 -9.27 18.03
C VAL A 17 18.64 -9.63 17.11
N LEU A 18 17.44 -9.16 17.40
CA LEU A 18 16.28 -9.30 16.51
C LEU A 18 16.55 -8.69 15.12
N PHE A 19 17.14 -7.49 15.05
CA PHE A 19 17.50 -6.85 13.79
C PHE A 19 18.73 -7.48 13.10
N GLY A 20 19.72 -7.96 13.85
CA GLY A 20 20.89 -8.67 13.31
C GLY A 20 20.55 -10.06 12.76
N ILE A 21 19.51 -10.71 13.29
CA ILE A 21 18.93 -11.93 12.70
C ILE A 21 18.20 -11.60 11.39
N ILE A 22 17.59 -10.41 11.27
CA ILE A 22 16.95 -9.94 10.03
C ILE A 22 17.98 -9.61 8.95
N GLU A 23 19.15 -9.07 9.29
CA GLU A 23 20.24 -8.80 8.32
C GLU A 23 20.89 -10.07 7.76
N ASN A 24 20.83 -11.19 8.49
CA ASN A 24 21.27 -12.51 8.01
C ASN A 24 20.19 -13.26 7.22
N ALA A 25 19.05 -12.64 6.90
CA ALA A 25 18.13 -13.14 5.89
C ALA A 25 18.84 -13.05 4.52
N GLN A 26 19.58 -14.11 4.18
CA GLN A 26 20.30 -14.24 2.94
C GLN A 26 19.38 -13.92 1.76
N TYR A 27 19.90 -13.12 0.83
CA TYR A 27 19.28 -12.77 -0.44
C TYR A 27 18.52 -13.94 -1.02
N VAL A 28 17.22 -13.75 -1.08
CA VAL A 28 16.39 -14.78 -1.63
C VAL A 28 16.50 -14.73 -3.14
N SER A 29 16.85 -15.90 -3.67
CA SER A 29 16.96 -16.20 -5.09
C SER A 29 15.85 -15.52 -5.89
N LEU A 30 16.24 -14.79 -6.93
CA LEU A 30 15.34 -14.32 -7.97
C LEU A 30 14.39 -15.47 -8.37
N PRO A 31 13.07 -15.28 -8.33
CA PRO A 31 12.15 -16.31 -8.81
C PRO A 31 12.53 -16.64 -10.25
N LYS A 32 12.88 -17.92 -10.50
CA LYS A 32 13.18 -18.38 -11.87
C LYS A 32 11.95 -18.04 -12.75
N SER A 33 12.16 -17.38 -13.89
CA SER A 33 11.07 -16.85 -14.73
C SER A 33 10.03 -17.90 -15.20
N LYS A 34 10.30 -19.20 -15.03
CA LYS A 34 9.40 -20.30 -15.36
C LYS A 34 8.22 -20.48 -14.37
N TYR A 35 8.23 -19.88 -13.19
CA TYR A 35 7.21 -20.17 -12.15
C TYR A 35 5.82 -19.58 -12.43
N LEU A 36 5.69 -18.57 -13.30
CA LEU A 36 4.43 -17.82 -13.42
C LEU A 36 3.48 -18.29 -14.52
N GLY A 37 3.89 -19.25 -15.36
CA GLY A 37 3.03 -19.85 -16.40
C GLY A 37 2.46 -18.81 -17.38
N SER A 38 1.45 -19.17 -18.18
CA SER A 38 0.67 -18.24 -19.02
C SER A 38 -0.26 -17.35 -18.17
N ILE A 39 -0.80 -16.28 -18.77
CA ILE A 39 -1.88 -15.50 -18.14
C ILE A 39 -3.15 -16.37 -18.12
N GLN A 40 -3.83 -16.39 -16.99
CA GLN A 40 -5.04 -17.17 -16.76
C GLN A 40 -6.25 -16.24 -16.54
N ASP A 41 -7.32 -16.44 -17.31
CA ASP A 41 -8.54 -15.63 -17.19
C ASP A 41 -9.50 -16.15 -16.09
N ARG A 42 -8.99 -16.22 -14.87
CA ARG A 42 -9.73 -16.65 -13.67
C ARG A 42 -9.12 -15.99 -12.43
N LEU A 43 -9.81 -16.12 -11.29
CA LEU A 43 -9.20 -15.77 -10.01
C LEU A 43 -8.33 -16.93 -9.51
N PRO A 44 -7.24 -16.64 -8.77
CA PRO A 44 -6.54 -17.66 -8.01
C PRO A 44 -7.44 -18.14 -6.87
N LEU A 45 -7.37 -19.41 -6.52
CA LEU A 45 -8.14 -20.02 -5.43
C LEU A 45 -7.54 -19.71 -4.06
N LYS A 46 -6.22 -19.52 -4.01
CA LYS A 46 -5.44 -19.29 -2.80
C LYS A 46 -4.27 -18.36 -3.07
N THR A 47 -3.70 -17.82 -2.00
CA THR A 47 -2.58 -16.87 -2.05
C THR A 47 -1.23 -17.51 -2.33
N ASP A 48 -1.12 -18.84 -2.26
CA ASP A 48 0.06 -19.63 -2.64
C ASP A 48 -0.03 -20.21 -4.07
N GLU A 49 -1.11 -19.90 -4.80
CA GLU A 49 -1.29 -20.31 -6.18
C GLU A 49 -0.48 -19.40 -7.13
N PHE A 50 0.83 -19.63 -7.20
CA PHE A 50 1.74 -18.81 -8.02
C PHE A 50 1.31 -18.77 -9.49
N GLY A 51 1.30 -17.57 -10.08
CA GLY A 51 0.85 -17.39 -11.45
C GLY A 51 0.49 -15.95 -11.80
N ARG A 52 -0.06 -15.81 -13.02
CA ARG A 52 -0.58 -14.56 -13.58
C ARG A 52 -2.08 -14.71 -13.83
N TYR A 53 -2.87 -13.81 -13.27
CA TYR A 53 -4.33 -13.86 -13.31
C TYR A 53 -4.92 -12.52 -13.75
N THR A 54 -6.13 -12.54 -14.28
CA THR A 54 -6.87 -11.31 -14.65
C THR A 54 -7.84 -10.86 -13.55
N LYS A 55 -8.24 -11.77 -12.64
CA LYS A 55 -9.24 -11.51 -11.60
C LYS A 55 -8.59 -11.51 -10.20
N PRO A 56 -8.84 -10.49 -9.36
CA PRO A 56 -8.25 -10.38 -8.02
C PRO A 56 -8.92 -11.28 -6.98
N LEU A 57 -8.20 -11.52 -5.89
CA LEU A 57 -8.72 -12.11 -4.66
C LEU A 57 -9.49 -11.07 -3.86
N ALA A 58 -10.67 -11.44 -3.35
CA ALA A 58 -11.41 -10.64 -2.38
C ALA A 58 -10.80 -10.72 -0.97
N LEU A 59 -10.19 -11.86 -0.64
CA LEU A 59 -9.50 -12.09 0.62
C LEU A 59 -8.11 -12.64 0.34
N ILE A 60 -7.09 -11.93 0.83
CA ILE A 60 -5.71 -12.40 0.78
C ILE A 60 -5.47 -13.13 2.10
N ASP A 61 -5.40 -14.45 2.04
CA ASP A 61 -5.16 -15.30 3.22
C ASP A 61 -3.71 -15.19 3.67
N TYR A 62 -3.43 -14.39 4.70
CA TYR A 62 -2.09 -14.17 5.25
C TYR A 62 -1.56 -15.28 6.16
N SER A 63 -2.23 -16.44 6.28
CA SER A 63 -1.88 -17.46 7.28
C SER A 63 -0.65 -18.33 6.93
N TRP A 64 0.03 -18.06 5.81
CA TRP A 64 1.24 -18.79 5.39
C TRP A 64 2.49 -18.48 6.23
N THR A 65 2.33 -17.70 7.30
CA THR A 65 3.42 -17.07 8.03
C THR A 65 4.00 -18.00 9.10
N SER A 66 5.15 -17.62 9.64
CA SER A 66 6.05 -18.44 10.46
C SER A 66 5.35 -19.00 11.71
N SER A 67 5.96 -19.99 12.37
CA SER A 67 5.48 -20.44 13.70
C SER A 67 5.56 -19.33 14.77
N SER A 68 6.19 -18.18 14.47
CA SER A 68 6.35 -17.03 15.35
C SER A 68 5.52 -15.81 14.93
N LYS A 69 4.53 -15.46 15.75
CA LYS A 69 3.67 -14.26 15.57
C LYS A 69 4.45 -12.94 15.48
N LEU A 70 5.62 -12.84 16.10
CA LEU A 70 6.47 -11.64 16.02
C LEU A 70 7.11 -11.50 14.64
N PHE A 71 7.52 -12.62 14.04
CA PHE A 71 8.07 -12.62 12.67
C PHE A 71 6.98 -12.25 11.66
N ASP A 72 5.76 -12.73 11.88
CA ASP A 72 4.61 -12.42 11.03
C ASP A 72 4.28 -10.93 11.03
N PHE A 73 4.37 -10.30 12.20
CA PHE A 73 4.21 -8.86 12.35
C PHE A 73 5.21 -8.07 11.51
N ILE A 74 6.49 -8.45 11.45
CA ILE A 74 7.51 -7.70 10.70
C ILE A 74 7.61 -8.09 9.22
N ALA A 75 7.22 -9.32 8.85
CA ALA A 75 7.40 -9.86 7.51
C ALA A 75 6.40 -9.28 6.51
N PHE A 76 5.23 -8.84 6.99
CA PHE A 76 4.15 -8.41 6.14
C PHE A 76 4.27 -6.93 5.73
N LYS A 77 4.14 -6.67 4.42
CA LYS A 77 4.19 -5.33 3.83
C LYS A 77 2.92 -5.09 3.00
N HIS A 78 2.02 -4.23 3.48
CA HIS A 78 0.82 -3.81 2.74
C HIS A 78 1.10 -2.51 2.00
N TRP A 79 0.68 -2.46 0.74
CA TRP A 79 0.77 -1.25 -0.08
C TRP A 79 -0.59 -1.02 -0.72
N ASP A 80 -1.10 0.18 -0.52
CA ASP A 80 -2.25 0.68 -1.24
C ASP A 80 -1.85 1.91 -2.03
N PHE A 81 -1.99 1.84 -3.36
CA PHE A 81 -1.51 2.84 -4.29
C PHE A 81 -2.57 3.15 -5.34
N LYS A 82 -2.86 4.43 -5.53
CA LYS A 82 -3.71 4.91 -6.61
C LYS A 82 -3.06 6.11 -7.29
N SER A 83 -3.21 6.18 -8.60
CA SER A 83 -2.77 7.33 -9.39
C SER A 83 -3.85 7.76 -10.37
N ILE A 84 -4.06 9.06 -10.48
CA ILE A 84 -4.97 9.68 -11.43
C ILE A 84 -4.14 10.54 -12.38
N SER A 85 -4.34 10.36 -13.68
CA SER A 85 -3.67 11.17 -14.69
C SER A 85 -4.70 11.87 -15.58
N THR A 86 -4.60 13.18 -15.64
CA THR A 86 -5.43 14.05 -16.49
C THR A 86 -4.53 14.92 -17.36
N SER A 87 -5.12 15.76 -18.22
CA SER A 87 -4.36 16.79 -18.94
C SER A 87 -3.70 17.79 -17.99
N ASN A 88 -4.34 18.08 -16.86
CA ASN A 88 -3.96 19.18 -15.98
C ASN A 88 -3.11 18.72 -14.79
N TYR A 89 -3.35 17.50 -14.29
CA TYR A 89 -2.70 17.00 -13.09
C TYR A 89 -2.27 15.54 -13.23
N PHE A 90 -1.16 15.22 -12.59
CA PHE A 90 -0.82 13.85 -12.21
C PHE A 90 -0.84 13.73 -10.70
N ILE A 91 -1.73 12.91 -10.16
CA ILE A 91 -1.98 12.76 -8.74
C ILE A 91 -1.63 11.34 -8.35
N VAL A 92 -0.88 11.19 -7.26
CA VAL A 92 -0.52 9.91 -6.67
C VAL A 92 -0.85 9.94 -5.20
N VAL A 93 -1.50 8.88 -4.72
CA VAL A 93 -1.82 8.68 -3.31
C VAL A 93 -1.38 7.26 -2.94
N ALA A 94 -0.59 7.14 -1.89
CA ALA A 94 -0.08 5.85 -1.44
C ALA A 94 -0.05 5.76 0.09
N ILE A 95 -0.41 4.59 0.61
CA ILE A 95 -0.20 4.19 2.00
C ILE A 95 0.57 2.87 1.98
N ALA A 96 1.75 2.86 2.58
CA ALA A 96 2.54 1.66 2.82
C ALA A 96 2.53 1.37 4.32
N ASN A 97 2.04 0.19 4.70
CA ASN A 97 2.00 -0.29 6.08
C ASN A 97 2.90 -1.50 6.23
N PHE A 98 3.97 -1.35 7.01
CA PHE A 98 4.94 -2.41 7.34
C PHE A 98 4.75 -2.91 8.77
N ASN A 99 3.65 -2.57 9.44
CA ASN A 99 3.32 -2.82 10.85
C ASN A 99 4.25 -2.13 11.88
N TYR A 100 5.57 -2.13 11.67
CA TYR A 100 6.52 -1.40 12.54
C TYR A 100 6.72 0.06 12.10
N VAL A 101 6.37 0.39 10.86
CA VAL A 101 6.31 1.75 10.34
C VAL A 101 5.25 1.82 9.26
N ALA A 102 4.54 2.94 9.17
CA ALA A 102 3.70 3.24 8.02
C ALA A 102 4.14 4.56 7.39
N ASN A 103 4.16 4.58 6.05
CA ASN A 103 4.44 5.79 5.28
C ASN A 103 3.22 6.12 4.44
N ALA A 104 2.81 7.38 4.45
CA ALA A 104 1.77 7.90 3.59
C ALA A 104 2.33 9.01 2.70
N PHE A 105 1.94 8.99 1.43
CA PHE A 105 2.44 9.93 0.43
C PHE A 105 1.29 10.44 -0.42
N VAL A 106 1.30 11.75 -0.67
CA VAL A 106 0.49 12.37 -1.71
C VAL A 106 1.43 13.20 -2.57
N TYR A 107 1.32 13.04 -3.87
CA TYR A 107 2.18 13.71 -4.81
C TYR A 107 1.35 14.21 -5.98
N ILE A 108 1.43 15.50 -6.27
CA ILE A 108 0.68 16.15 -7.34
C ILE A 108 1.66 16.92 -8.21
N ILE A 109 1.66 16.63 -9.50
CA ILE A 109 2.30 17.46 -10.52
C ILE A 109 1.20 18.27 -11.21
N ASP A 110 1.28 19.59 -11.10
CA ASP A 110 0.55 20.50 -11.96
C ASP A 110 1.20 20.52 -13.35
N ARG A 111 0.45 20.09 -14.36
CA ARG A 111 0.89 20.07 -15.77
C ARG A 111 0.48 21.34 -16.52
N THR A 112 -0.33 22.20 -15.90
CA THR A 112 -0.79 23.45 -16.48
C THR A 112 0.18 24.60 -16.21
N SER A 113 0.90 24.56 -15.09
CA SER A 113 1.88 25.58 -14.78
C SER A 113 3.16 25.40 -15.60
N GLN A 114 3.77 26.53 -16.02
CA GLN A 114 4.98 26.50 -16.84
C GLN A 114 6.16 25.81 -16.13
N GLU A 115 6.24 25.98 -14.81
CA GLU A 115 7.29 25.39 -13.97
C GLU A 115 7.00 23.95 -13.53
N LYS A 116 5.82 23.41 -13.88
CA LYS A 116 5.33 22.11 -13.42
C LYS A 116 5.37 21.97 -11.91
N ALA A 117 4.63 22.84 -11.23
CA ALA A 117 4.60 22.92 -9.77
C ALA A 117 4.34 21.54 -9.15
N ILE A 118 5.12 21.23 -8.12
CA ILE A 118 5.09 19.93 -7.44
C ILE A 118 4.60 20.14 -6.01
N TYR A 119 3.53 19.46 -5.66
CA TYR A 119 3.01 19.40 -4.30
C TYR A 119 3.28 18.01 -3.73
N GLN A 120 3.96 17.96 -2.59
CA GLN A 120 4.33 16.70 -1.96
C GLN A 120 3.95 16.71 -0.49
N TYR A 121 3.27 15.64 -0.08
CA TYR A 121 3.08 15.23 1.30
C TYR A 121 3.82 13.92 1.53
N GLU A 122 4.49 13.82 2.65
CA GLU A 122 5.10 12.59 3.16
C GLU A 122 4.95 12.60 4.67
N SER A 123 4.31 11.56 5.20
CA SER A 123 4.23 11.35 6.65
C SER A 123 4.64 9.93 7.00
N ARG A 124 5.33 9.81 8.14
CA ARG A 124 5.78 8.54 8.70
C ARG A 124 5.17 8.36 10.07
N SER A 125 4.65 7.16 10.32
CA SER A 125 3.99 6.79 11.56
C SER A 125 4.70 5.60 12.19
N ILE A 126 5.22 5.80 13.39
CA ILE A 126 5.91 4.77 14.17
C ILE A 126 4.88 3.71 14.58
N LEU A 127 5.26 2.43 14.51
CA LEU A 127 4.37 1.28 14.77
C LEU A 127 3.06 1.33 13.96
N ALA A 128 3.10 1.98 12.79
CA ALA A 128 1.96 2.16 11.91
C ALA A 128 0.69 2.74 12.59
N GLN A 129 0.83 3.47 13.71
CA GLN A 129 -0.31 3.89 14.54
C GLN A 129 -1.32 4.82 13.83
N ALA A 130 -0.89 5.50 12.75
CA ALA A 130 -1.75 6.32 11.92
C ALA A 130 -2.61 5.49 10.96
N VAL A 131 -2.25 4.24 10.65
CA VAL A 131 -3.07 3.33 9.86
C VAL A 131 -4.15 2.76 10.77
N LYS A 132 -5.38 3.26 10.65
CA LYS A 132 -6.52 2.84 11.48
C LYS A 132 -7.22 1.61 10.93
N GLU A 133 -7.12 1.41 9.64
CA GLU A 133 -7.70 0.30 8.91
C GLU A 133 -6.86 0.01 7.67
N GLN A 134 -6.77 -1.27 7.30
CA GLN A 134 -6.07 -1.72 6.12
C GLN A 134 -7.03 -2.57 5.29
N ALA A 135 -7.20 -2.24 4.01
CA ALA A 135 -8.05 -3.00 3.11
C ALA A 135 -7.57 -4.45 3.02
N LYS A 136 -8.50 -5.40 3.08
CA LYS A 136 -8.20 -6.84 3.05
C LYS A 136 -7.78 -7.32 1.67
N SER A 137 -8.22 -6.60 0.64
CA SER A 137 -7.77 -6.81 -0.71
C SER A 137 -7.92 -5.52 -1.51
N SER A 138 -7.47 -5.60 -2.76
CA SER A 138 -7.72 -4.52 -3.70
C SER A 138 -9.19 -4.32 -4.03
N ILE A 139 -10.09 -5.28 -3.83
CA ILE A 139 -11.51 -5.18 -4.20
C ILE A 139 -12.43 -5.36 -2.99
N ASP A 140 -11.93 -5.09 -1.78
CA ASP A 140 -12.70 -5.15 -0.55
C ASP A 140 -12.08 -4.31 0.57
N GLY A 141 -12.92 -3.51 1.24
CA GLY A 141 -12.57 -2.73 2.44
C GLY A 141 -11.91 -1.38 2.19
N CYS A 142 -11.39 -0.80 3.27
CA CYS A 142 -10.80 0.53 3.31
C CYS A 142 -9.38 0.51 3.88
N THR A 143 -8.49 1.30 3.26
CA THR A 143 -7.22 1.70 3.87
C THR A 143 -7.36 3.12 4.39
N HIS A 144 -7.19 3.29 5.70
CA HIS A 144 -7.38 4.54 6.42
C HIS A 144 -6.08 4.96 7.09
N TYR A 145 -5.58 6.15 6.75
CA TYR A 145 -4.44 6.79 7.39
C TYR A 145 -4.88 8.12 8.02
N TYR A 146 -4.65 8.28 9.32
CA TYR A 146 -4.98 9.47 10.10
C TYR A 146 -3.79 9.89 10.95
N GLN A 147 -3.17 11.00 10.59
CA GLN A 147 -2.15 11.64 11.43
C GLN A 147 -2.81 12.50 12.52
N SER A 148 -3.96 13.10 12.19
CA SER A 148 -4.86 13.80 13.12
C SER A 148 -6.31 13.70 12.61
N SER A 149 -7.26 14.36 13.28
CA SER A 149 -8.65 14.43 12.79
C SER A 149 -8.81 15.26 11.51
N SER A 150 -7.87 16.19 11.23
CA SER A 150 -7.88 17.06 10.06
C SER A 150 -6.84 16.67 9.00
N GLU A 151 -6.00 15.68 9.28
CA GLU A 151 -4.95 15.20 8.36
C GLU A 151 -5.13 13.70 8.10
N TYR A 152 -5.66 13.36 6.91
CA TYR A 152 -6.04 12.00 6.59
C TYR A 152 -5.93 11.65 5.10
N ILE A 153 -5.80 10.34 4.84
CA ILE A 153 -5.94 9.70 3.54
C ILE A 153 -6.84 8.48 3.73
N ARG A 154 -7.88 8.38 2.89
CA ARG A 154 -8.83 7.26 2.88
C ARG A 154 -8.94 6.71 1.48
N LEU A 155 -8.73 5.42 1.35
CA LEU A 155 -8.81 4.68 0.10
C LEU A 155 -9.77 3.52 0.31
N CYS A 156 -11.01 3.66 -0.13
CA CYS A 156 -12.08 2.68 0.11
C CYS A 156 -12.56 2.08 -1.20
N TYR A 157 -12.75 0.77 -1.25
CA TYR A 157 -13.48 0.15 -2.34
C TYR A 157 -14.94 -0.06 -1.91
N ASN A 158 -15.86 0.52 -2.68
CA ASN A 158 -17.29 0.27 -2.52
C ASN A 158 -17.68 -0.90 -3.44
N THR A 159 -18.03 -2.02 -2.82
CA THR A 159 -18.37 -3.27 -3.52
C THR A 159 -19.68 -3.20 -4.30
N GLU A 160 -20.65 -2.42 -3.83
CA GLU A 160 -21.97 -2.27 -4.46
C GLU A 160 -21.86 -1.44 -5.74
N ASP A 161 -21.22 -0.27 -5.63
CA ASP A 161 -21.05 0.68 -6.74
C ASP A 161 -19.88 0.34 -7.66
N LYS A 162 -18.99 -0.58 -7.23
CA LYS A 162 -17.73 -0.93 -7.90
C LYS A 162 -16.88 0.30 -8.18
N VAL A 163 -16.67 1.12 -7.16
CA VAL A 163 -15.83 2.33 -7.24
C VAL A 163 -14.80 2.37 -6.12
N TYR A 164 -13.62 2.90 -6.41
CA TYR A 164 -12.70 3.34 -5.38
C TYR A 164 -12.98 4.79 -5.02
N GLU A 165 -13.25 5.03 -3.76
CA GLU A 165 -13.36 6.36 -3.18
C GLU A 165 -12.00 6.75 -2.57
N ILE A 166 -11.52 7.91 -2.98
CA ILE A 166 -10.25 8.49 -2.57
C ILE A 166 -10.57 9.82 -1.90
N ASN A 167 -10.37 9.89 -0.59
CA ASN A 167 -10.50 11.14 0.17
C ASN A 167 -9.18 11.48 0.82
N VAL A 168 -8.67 12.68 0.56
CA VAL A 168 -7.41 13.17 1.10
C VAL A 168 -7.62 14.57 1.63
N ASN A 169 -7.08 14.81 2.83
CA ASN A 169 -6.93 16.13 3.40
C ASN A 169 -5.56 16.19 4.08
N VAL A 170 -4.54 16.77 3.42
CA VAL A 170 -3.17 16.78 3.94
C VAL A 170 -2.44 18.10 3.63
N PRO A 171 -1.57 18.56 4.54
CA PRO A 171 -0.70 19.69 4.28
C PRO A 171 0.45 19.28 3.36
N MET A 172 0.84 20.14 2.44
CA MET A 172 1.96 19.91 1.53
C MET A 172 3.24 20.54 2.09
N LYS A 173 4.41 20.01 1.68
CA LYS A 173 5.74 20.50 2.11
C LYS A 173 5.97 21.98 1.79
N ASN A 174 5.29 22.52 0.78
CA ASN A 174 5.35 23.93 0.38
C ASN A 174 4.31 24.82 1.09
N GLY A 175 3.65 24.32 2.15
CA GLY A 175 2.72 25.10 2.97
C GLY A 175 1.26 25.09 2.49
N HIS A 176 1.01 24.62 1.27
CA HIS A 176 -0.34 24.51 0.72
C HIS A 176 -1.15 23.40 1.39
N GLN A 177 -2.46 23.58 1.51
CA GLN A 177 -3.38 22.52 1.92
C GLN A 177 -4.01 21.87 0.69
N VAL A 178 -4.09 20.53 0.68
CA VAL A 178 -4.79 19.80 -0.39
C VAL A 178 -5.97 19.05 0.14
N LEU A 179 -7.10 19.25 -0.54
CA LEU A 179 -8.30 18.44 -0.42
C LEU A 179 -8.57 17.75 -1.75
N LEU A 180 -8.63 16.42 -1.74
CA LEU A 180 -8.99 15.61 -2.90
C LEU A 180 -10.16 14.71 -2.53
N ASP A 181 -11.20 14.76 -3.36
CA ASP A 181 -12.31 13.82 -3.33
C ASP A 181 -12.50 13.27 -4.74
N SER A 182 -12.22 11.99 -4.92
CA SER A 182 -12.28 11.34 -6.22
C SER A 182 -12.87 9.95 -6.13
N LYS A 183 -13.53 9.55 -7.21
CA LYS A 183 -14.03 8.22 -7.47
C LYS A 183 -13.34 7.64 -8.70
N ILE A 184 -12.85 6.41 -8.60
CA ILE A 184 -12.31 5.65 -9.74
C ILE A 184 -13.27 4.49 -10.01
N GLU A 185 -13.85 4.45 -11.20
CA GLU A 185 -14.78 3.40 -11.60
C GLU A 185 -14.03 2.13 -11.93
N TYR A 186 -14.32 1.07 -11.18
CA TYR A 186 -13.71 -0.22 -11.37
C TYR A 186 -14.55 -1.07 -12.34
N SER A 187 -13.90 -1.57 -13.40
CA SER A 187 -14.53 -2.53 -14.31
C SER A 187 -13.53 -3.59 -14.75
N ASN A 188 -13.90 -4.85 -14.54
CA ASN A 188 -13.12 -6.02 -14.95
C ASN A 188 -13.27 -6.37 -16.44
N GLU A 189 -14.18 -5.72 -17.16
CA GLU A 189 -14.56 -6.15 -18.52
C GLU A 189 -13.78 -5.43 -19.64
N LYS A 190 -13.24 -4.24 -19.35
CA LYS A 190 -12.66 -3.34 -20.38
C LYS A 190 -11.19 -2.96 -20.15
N HIS A 191 -10.57 -3.41 -19.06
CA HIS A 191 -9.29 -2.85 -18.60
C HIS A 191 -8.21 -3.90 -18.39
N GLN A 192 -6.96 -3.46 -18.47
CA GLN A 192 -5.78 -4.29 -18.21
C GLN A 192 -5.61 -4.47 -16.70
N SER A 193 -6.37 -5.42 -16.13
CA SER A 193 -6.12 -5.94 -14.80
C SER A 193 -5.09 -7.06 -14.87
N MET A 194 -4.12 -7.01 -13.96
CA MET A 194 -3.14 -8.08 -13.80
C MET A 194 -2.89 -8.33 -12.32
N VAL A 195 -3.08 -9.58 -11.95
CA VAL A 195 -2.73 -10.12 -10.65
C VAL A 195 -1.50 -10.99 -10.83
N LEU A 196 -0.49 -10.75 -10.02
CA LEU A 196 0.74 -11.53 -9.94
C LEU A 196 0.83 -12.12 -8.55
N ILE A 197 0.89 -13.44 -8.48
CA ILE A 197 1.24 -14.17 -7.26
C ILE A 197 2.57 -14.85 -7.54
N TYR A 198 3.63 -14.44 -6.84
CA TYR A 198 4.96 -14.96 -7.10
C TYR A 198 5.72 -15.24 -5.80
N PRO A 199 6.60 -16.25 -5.79
CA PRO A 199 7.46 -16.49 -4.65
C PRO A 199 8.48 -15.36 -4.56
N VAL A 200 8.45 -14.58 -3.47
CA VAL A 200 9.60 -13.74 -3.09
C VAL A 200 10.69 -14.63 -2.52
N GLU A 201 10.29 -15.73 -1.88
CA GLU A 201 11.14 -16.83 -1.39
C GLU A 201 10.54 -18.18 -1.68
N GLN A 202 11.28 -19.27 -1.36
CA GLN A 202 10.93 -20.64 -1.72
C GLN A 202 9.42 -20.94 -1.61
N THR A 203 8.75 -20.42 -0.57
CA THR A 203 7.31 -20.58 -0.38
C THR A 203 6.58 -19.29 0.01
N ARG A 204 7.25 -18.13 0.09
CA ARG A 204 6.61 -16.88 0.57
C ARG A 204 5.95 -16.12 -0.58
N PRO A 205 4.61 -16.02 -0.65
CA PRO A 205 3.94 -15.33 -1.72
C PRO A 205 4.03 -13.81 -1.58
N ALA A 206 4.26 -13.14 -2.70
CA ALA A 206 3.85 -11.76 -2.91
C ALA A 206 2.63 -11.74 -3.81
N TYR A 207 1.60 -11.03 -3.37
CA TYR A 207 0.42 -10.71 -4.16
C TYR A 207 0.52 -9.27 -4.65
N THR A 208 0.34 -9.07 -5.95
CA THR A 208 0.24 -7.74 -6.57
C THR A 208 -0.96 -7.72 -7.48
N HIS A 209 -1.84 -6.73 -7.30
CA HIS A 209 -2.92 -6.44 -8.24
C HIS A 209 -2.70 -5.04 -8.83
N LYS A 210 -2.56 -4.98 -10.14
CA LYS A 210 -2.38 -3.73 -10.90
C LYS A 210 -3.51 -3.61 -11.90
N VAL A 211 -4.16 -2.45 -11.90
CA VAL A 211 -5.21 -2.10 -12.85
C VAL A 211 -4.91 -0.73 -13.41
N ALA A 212 -5.02 -0.59 -14.73
CA ALA A 212 -4.76 0.64 -15.43
C ALA A 212 -5.88 0.98 -16.41
N GLY A 213 -5.99 2.27 -16.74
CA GLY A 213 -6.97 2.77 -17.71
C GLY A 213 -8.39 2.90 -17.16
N LEU A 214 -8.58 2.90 -15.84
CA LEU A 214 -9.88 3.11 -15.22
C LEU A 214 -10.36 4.57 -15.39
N SER A 215 -11.67 4.74 -15.56
CA SER A 215 -12.30 6.06 -15.52
C SER A 215 -12.23 6.64 -14.11
N ALA A 216 -11.91 7.92 -14.00
CA ALA A 216 -11.84 8.63 -12.73
C ALA A 216 -12.56 9.98 -12.83
N ARG A 217 -13.28 10.34 -11.77
CA ARG A 217 -13.99 11.61 -11.64
C ARG A 217 -13.89 12.13 -10.22
N GLY A 218 -13.77 13.44 -10.04
CA GLY A 218 -13.58 14.01 -8.71
C GLY A 218 -13.25 15.49 -8.75
N ASN A 219 -12.99 16.03 -7.57
CA ASN A 219 -12.58 17.41 -7.36
C ASN A 219 -11.26 17.43 -6.58
N ILE A 220 -10.39 18.35 -6.95
CA ILE A 220 -9.17 18.67 -6.22
C ILE A 220 -9.17 20.16 -5.91
N LYS A 221 -8.84 20.50 -4.66
CA LYS A 221 -8.60 21.86 -4.20
C LYS A 221 -7.19 21.91 -3.62
N ILE A 222 -6.41 22.86 -4.12
CA ILE A 222 -5.08 23.19 -3.61
C ILE A 222 -5.21 24.64 -3.15
N ASP A 223 -5.17 24.87 -1.84
CA ASP A 223 -5.25 26.22 -1.26
C ASP A 223 -3.97 26.99 -1.54
N ASN A 224 -4.03 28.33 -1.52
CA ASN A 224 -2.86 29.22 -1.65
C ASN A 224 -2.13 29.41 -0.32
#